data_AF-A0AAE2HZW1-F1
#
_entry.id   AF-A0AAE2HZW1-F1
#
_cell.length_a   1.000
_cell.length_b   1.000
_cell.length_c   1.000
_cell.angle_alpha   90.00
_cell.angle_beta   90.00
_cell.angle_gamma   90.00
#
_symmetry.space_group_name_H-M   'P 1'
#
loop_
_entity.id
_entity.type
_entity.pdbx_description
1 polymer ?
#
loop_
_entity_poly.entity_id
_entity_poly.type
_entity_poly.pdbx_seq_one_letter_code
_entity_poly.pdbx_strand_id
1 'polypeptide(L)'
;MRDLGVDRQRCVPWNICPFPLPPSRFDPSPEEFERSRPYFDKFMDLIEAPEVVLVLGAAARRGWQQHDFVDLARGCRVVYGPSPSPPGIDNRGALNRLRDAFVDAFEIEI
;
A
#
# COMPACT_ATOMS: atom_id res chain seq x y z
N MET A 1 0.29 2.68 -14.16
CA MET A 1 0.59 4.10 -13.86
C MET A 1 0.79 4.89 -15.15
N ARG A 2 1.85 4.68 -15.94
CA ARG A 2 2.10 5.44 -17.19
C ARG A 2 0.90 5.39 -18.16
N ASP A 3 0.35 4.21 -18.40
CA ASP A 3 -0.79 4.02 -19.31
C ASP A 3 -2.11 4.61 -18.78
N LEU A 4 -2.12 5.08 -17.53
CA LEU A 4 -3.25 5.77 -16.90
C LEU A 4 -3.00 7.28 -16.77
N GLY A 5 -1.87 7.79 -17.26
CA GLY A 5 -1.50 9.20 -17.08
C GLY A 5 -1.19 9.57 -15.62
N VAL A 6 -1.00 8.60 -14.72
CA VAL A 6 -0.67 8.85 -13.31
C VAL A 6 0.74 9.43 -13.22
N ASP A 7 0.85 10.65 -12.71
CA ASP A 7 2.13 11.27 -12.39
C ASP A 7 2.73 10.60 -11.15
N ARG A 8 3.84 9.88 -11.38
CA ARG A 8 4.57 9.17 -10.32
C ARG A 8 5.16 10.15 -9.29
N GLN A 9 5.43 11.41 -9.64
CA GLN A 9 5.97 12.40 -8.70
C GLN A 9 4.96 12.75 -7.59
N ARG A 10 3.67 12.50 -7.81
CA ARG A 10 2.61 12.64 -6.80
C ARG A 10 2.48 11.41 -5.88
N CYS A 11 3.30 10.39 -6.07
CA CYS A 11 3.26 9.15 -5.31
C CYS A 11 4.52 8.98 -4.48
N VAL A 12 4.37 8.58 -3.21
CA VAL A 12 5.49 8.12 -2.39
C VAL A 12 5.31 6.64 -2.06
N PRO A 13 6.13 5.74 -2.64
CA PRO A 13 6.03 4.32 -2.35
C PRO A 13 6.55 4.03 -0.94
N TRP A 14 5.81 3.22 -0.19
CA TRP A 14 6.17 2.80 1.17
C TRP A 14 5.88 1.31 1.36
N ASN A 15 6.80 0.60 2.04
CA ASN A 15 6.57 -0.78 2.46
C ASN A 15 6.03 -0.77 3.88
N ILE A 16 4.95 -1.52 4.13
CA ILE A 16 4.34 -1.63 5.47
C ILE A 16 5.33 -2.07 6.56
N CYS A 17 6.40 -2.78 6.19
CA CYS A 17 7.61 -2.95 6.99
C CYS A 17 8.79 -2.32 6.24
N PRO A 18 9.34 -1.17 6.69
CA PRO A 18 10.39 -0.45 6.00
C PRO A 18 11.80 -0.99 6.30
N PHE A 19 11.90 -2.26 6.69
CA PHE A 19 13.14 -2.95 7.04
C PHE A 19 13.16 -4.33 6.40
N PRO A 20 14.35 -4.90 6.14
CA PRO A 20 14.46 -6.22 5.53
C PRO A 20 13.85 -7.29 6.44
N LEU A 21 13.07 -8.19 5.84
CA LEU A 21 12.59 -9.41 6.47
C LEU A 21 13.63 -10.53 6.30
N PRO A 22 13.55 -11.62 7.09
CA PRO A 22 14.36 -12.81 6.87
C PRO A 22 14.21 -13.35 5.43
N PRO A 23 15.30 -13.80 4.76
CA PRO A 23 15.27 -14.20 3.34
C PRO A 23 14.30 -15.34 3.02
N SER A 24 13.96 -16.17 4.02
CA SER A 24 13.04 -17.29 3.89
C SER A 24 11.56 -16.88 3.92
N ARG A 25 11.25 -15.59 4.07
CA ARG A 25 9.90 -15.11 4.34
C ARG A 25 9.58 -13.83 3.57
N PHE A 26 8.51 -13.89 2.77
CA PHE A 26 8.01 -12.77 1.99
C PHE A 26 7.02 -11.88 2.76
N ASP A 27 6.30 -12.47 3.72
CA ASP A 27 5.22 -11.80 4.47
C ASP A 27 5.66 -11.44 5.89
N PRO A 28 5.39 -10.22 6.39
CA PRO A 28 5.69 -9.84 7.77
C PRO A 28 4.93 -10.66 8.82
N SER A 29 5.51 -10.78 10.02
CA SER A 29 4.87 -11.36 11.19
C SER A 29 4.06 -10.29 11.93
N PRO A 30 3.16 -10.66 12.85
CA PRO A 30 2.45 -9.71 13.71
C PRO A 30 3.40 -8.74 14.46
N GLU A 31 4.48 -9.26 15.06
CA GLU A 31 5.48 -8.46 15.77
C GLU A 31 6.17 -7.44 14.85
N GLU A 32 6.39 -7.79 13.58
CA GLU A 32 7.00 -6.87 12.62
C GLU A 32 6.04 -5.77 12.19
N PHE A 33 4.74 -6.06 12.07
CA PHE A 33 3.73 -5.02 11.86
C PHE A 33 3.65 -4.06 13.06
N GLU A 34 3.68 -4.59 14.28
CA GLU A 34 3.71 -3.77 15.50
C GLU A 34 4.97 -2.90 15.55
N ARG A 35 6.13 -3.49 15.25
CA ARG A 35 7.40 -2.76 15.15
C ARG A 35 7.41 -1.73 14.03
N SER A 36 6.71 -1.96 12.93
CA SER A 36 6.71 -1.04 11.79
C SER A 36 5.79 0.16 11.99
N ARG A 37 4.77 0.03 12.86
CA ARG A 37 3.78 1.08 13.13
C ARG A 37 4.39 2.46 13.45
N PRO A 38 5.38 2.61 14.35
CA PRO A 38 5.98 3.92 14.65
C PRO A 38 6.76 4.53 13.47
N TYR A 39 7.23 3.71 12.52
CA TYR A 39 7.88 4.24 11.32
C TYR A 39 6.86 4.81 10.35
N PHE A 40 5.69 4.16 10.22
CA PHE A 40 4.62 4.68 9.38
C PHE A 40 4.03 5.97 9.96
N ASP A 41 3.86 6.04 11.27
CA ASP A 41 3.42 7.26 11.97
C ASP A 41 4.32 8.45 11.62
N LYS A 42 5.64 8.30 11.84
CA LYS A 42 6.63 9.32 11.45
C LYS A 42 6.67 9.60 9.94
N PHE A 43 6.39 8.59 9.11
CA PHE A 43 6.32 8.79 7.67
C PHE A 43 5.12 9.66 7.30
N MET A 44 3.96 9.45 7.93
CA MET A 44 2.77 10.25 7.72
C MET A 44 2.98 11.72 8.13
N ASP A 45 3.78 11.98 9.17
CA ASP A 45 4.20 13.34 9.54
C ASP A 45 5.00 14.06 8.44
N LEU A 46 5.71 13.31 7.57
CA LEU A 46 6.57 13.89 6.52
C LEU A 46 5.84 14.15 5.20
N ILE A 47 4.76 13.43 4.91
CA ILE A 47 4.07 13.49 3.60
C ILE A 47 3.06 14.63 3.53
N GLU A 48 2.90 15.40 4.62
CA GLU A 48 2.07 16.61 4.74
C GLU A 48 0.73 16.52 3.98
N ALA A 49 -0.30 16.02 4.66
CA ALA A 49 -1.68 15.88 4.16
C ALA A 49 -1.86 14.94 2.94
N PRO A 50 -1.47 13.65 3.04
CA PRO A 50 -1.82 12.67 2.01
C PRO A 50 -3.35 12.51 1.87
N GLU A 51 -3.85 12.52 0.63
CA GLU A 51 -5.29 12.37 0.34
C GLU A 51 -5.71 10.89 0.29
N VAL A 52 -4.85 10.03 -0.25
CA VAL A 52 -5.15 8.63 -0.54
C VAL A 52 -4.00 7.73 -0.11
N VAL A 53 -4.33 6.61 0.53
CA VAL A 53 -3.37 5.50 0.75
C VAL A 53 -3.80 4.29 -0.08
N LEU A 54 -2.94 3.89 -1.01
CA LEU A 54 -3.13 2.70 -1.83
C LEU A 54 -2.38 1.51 -1.22
N VAL A 55 -3.12 0.59 -0.58
CA VAL A 55 -2.57 -0.60 0.08
C VAL A 55 -2.54 -1.78 -0.90
N LEU A 56 -1.33 -2.24 -1.23
CA LEU A 56 -1.12 -3.25 -2.27
C LEU A 56 -0.69 -4.60 -1.68
N GLY A 57 -1.46 -5.65 -1.97
CA GLY A 57 -1.17 -7.03 -1.58
C GLY A 57 -1.88 -7.50 -0.31
N ALA A 58 -2.07 -8.83 -0.22
CA ALA A 58 -2.84 -9.45 0.86
C ALA A 58 -2.19 -9.28 2.24
N ALA A 59 -0.87 -9.44 2.33
CA ALA A 59 -0.13 -9.26 3.59
C ALA A 59 -0.20 -7.81 4.08
N ALA A 60 -0.02 -6.84 3.19
CA ALA A 60 -0.15 -5.42 3.52
C ALA A 60 -1.58 -5.06 3.95
N ARG A 61 -2.60 -5.55 3.23
CA ARG A 61 -4.01 -5.36 3.63
C ARG A 61 -4.29 -5.94 5.01
N ARG A 62 -3.82 -7.16 5.28
CA ARG A 62 -3.98 -7.81 6.58
C ARG A 62 -3.31 -6.98 7.68
N GLY A 63 -2.04 -6.60 7.49
CA GLY A 63 -1.30 -5.76 8.43
C GLY A 63 -2.00 -4.44 8.70
N TRP A 64 -2.47 -3.80 7.63
CA TRP A 64 -3.20 -2.53 7.68
C TRP A 64 -4.45 -2.60 8.56
N GLN A 65 -5.23 -3.67 8.41
CA GLN A 65 -6.49 -3.88 9.11
C GLN A 65 -6.31 -4.37 10.56
N GLN A 66 -5.29 -5.19 10.82
CA GLN A 66 -5.12 -5.85 12.12
C GLN A 66 -4.25 -5.09 13.12
N HIS A 67 -3.46 -4.13 12.64
CA HIS A 67 -2.52 -3.37 13.47
C HIS A 67 -2.80 -1.86 13.43
N ASP A 68 -4.08 -1.51 13.22
CA ASP A 68 -4.65 -0.16 13.32
C ASP A 68 -3.95 0.92 12.48
N PHE A 69 -3.34 0.58 11.35
CA PHE A 69 -2.72 1.59 10.46
C PHE A 69 -3.75 2.59 9.92
N VAL A 70 -5.04 2.19 9.89
CA VAL A 70 -6.18 3.07 9.61
C VAL A 70 -6.18 4.32 10.49
N ASP A 71 -5.82 4.19 11.77
CA ASP A 71 -5.78 5.33 12.70
C ASP A 71 -4.67 6.32 12.40
N LEU A 72 -3.58 5.86 11.78
CA LEU A 72 -2.44 6.71 11.40
C LEU A 72 -2.68 7.44 10.09
N ALA A 73 -3.60 6.92 9.26
CA ALA A 73 -4.02 7.53 8.00
C ALA A 73 -5.39 8.21 8.11
N ARG A 74 -5.71 8.78 9.29
CA ARG A 74 -6.98 9.47 9.51
C ARG A 74 -7.14 10.64 8.53
N GLY A 75 -8.27 10.65 7.84
CA GLY A 75 -8.56 11.64 6.80
C GLY A 75 -8.14 11.20 5.39
N CYS A 76 -7.31 10.17 5.25
CA CYS A 76 -6.99 9.59 3.95
C CYS A 76 -8.08 8.60 3.51
N ARG A 77 -8.41 8.62 2.22
CA ARG A 77 -9.17 7.52 1.60
C ARG A 77 -8.24 6.32 1.40
N VAL A 78 -8.67 5.14 1.81
CA VAL A 78 -7.87 3.91 1.64
C VAL A 78 -8.42 3.09 0.48
N VAL A 79 -7.56 2.82 -0.51
CA VAL A 79 -7.87 1.96 -1.65
C VAL A 79 -7.02 0.68 -1.56
N TYR A 80 -7.61 -0.47 -1.89
CA TYR A 80 -6.91 -1.75 -1.84
C TYR A 80 -6.70 -2.30 -3.25
N GLY A 81 -5.50 -2.82 -3.52
CA GLY A 81 -5.15 -3.47 -4.77
C GLY A 81 -4.31 -4.74 -4.56
N PRO A 82 -4.14 -5.57 -5.60
CA PRO A 82 -3.17 -6.67 -5.54
C PRO A 82 -1.73 -6.13 -5.52
N SER A 83 -0.78 -6.94 -5.04
CA SER A 83 0.63 -6.58 -5.14
C SER A 83 1.05 -6.54 -6.62
N PRO A 84 1.83 -5.52 -7.06
CA PRO A 84 2.39 -5.47 -8.40
C PRO A 84 3.52 -6.50 -8.62
N SER A 85 3.98 -7.18 -7.57
CA SER A 85 5.06 -8.16 -7.61
C SER A 85 4.53 -9.61 -7.51
N PRO A 86 5.25 -10.60 -8.07
CA PRO A 86 4.98 -12.02 -7.83
C PRO A 86 4.96 -12.37 -6.32
N PRO A 87 4.11 -13.32 -5.89
CA PRO A 87 3.10 -14.02 -6.70
C PRO A 87 1.80 -13.20 -6.89
N GLY A 88 1.72 -11.99 -6.32
CA GLY A 88 0.49 -11.20 -6.28
C GLY A 88 -0.07 -10.85 -7.67
N ILE A 89 0.81 -10.49 -8.60
CA ILE A 89 0.44 -10.11 -9.97
C ILE A 89 0.14 -11.31 -10.88
N ASP A 90 0.62 -12.50 -10.53
CA ASP A 90 0.49 -13.71 -11.34
C ASP A 90 -0.94 -14.29 -11.29
N ASN A 91 -1.74 -13.84 -10.34
CA ASN A 91 -3.13 -14.25 -10.22
C ASN A 91 -3.97 -13.75 -11.41
N ARG A 92 -4.87 -14.61 -11.90
CA ARG A 92 -5.77 -14.26 -13.02
C ARG A 92 -6.53 -12.96 -12.71
N GLY A 93 -6.44 -12.01 -13.65
CA GLY A 93 -7.08 -10.70 -13.57
C GLY A 93 -6.46 -9.73 -12.55
N ALA A 94 -5.34 -10.05 -11.90
CA ALA A 94 -4.69 -9.15 -10.94
C ALA A 94 -4.24 -7.85 -11.60
N LEU A 95 -3.76 -7.90 -12.85
CA LEU A 95 -3.38 -6.70 -13.59
C LEU A 95 -4.55 -5.73 -13.78
N ASN A 96 -5.73 -6.24 -14.16
CA ASN A 96 -6.94 -5.41 -14.30
C ASN A 96 -7.37 -4.84 -12.95
N ARG A 97 -7.42 -5.66 -11.89
CA ARG A 97 -7.75 -5.17 -10.54
C ARG A 97 -6.75 -4.15 -10.02
N LEU A 98 -5.47 -4.28 -10.37
CA LEU A 98 -4.45 -3.27 -10.05
C LEU A 98 -4.73 -1.97 -10.81
N ARG A 99 -5.07 -2.06 -12.09
CA ARG A 99 -5.48 -0.92 -12.90
C ARG A 99 -6.70 -0.23 -12.30
N ASP A 100 -7.73 -0.98 -11.92
CA ASP A 100 -8.95 -0.47 -11.30
C ASP A 100 -8.65 0.25 -9.97
N ALA A 101 -7.77 -0.32 -9.14
CA ALA A 101 -7.34 0.31 -7.90
C ALA A 101 -6.60 1.64 -8.14
N PHE A 102 -5.80 1.76 -9.21
CA PHE A 102 -5.20 3.04 -9.59
C PHE A 102 -6.23 4.03 -10.11
N VAL A 103 -7.20 3.57 -10.91
CA VAL A 103 -8.28 4.42 -11.39
C VAL A 103 -9.09 4.98 -10.22
N ASP A 104 -9.45 4.14 -9.25
CA ASP A 104 -10.16 4.56 -8.05
C ASP A 104 -9.31 5.52 -7.21
N ALA A 105 -8.05 5.19 -6.93
CA ALA A 105 -7.16 6.03 -6.12
C ALA A 105 -6.89 7.43 -6.71
N PHE A 106 -6.95 7.57 -8.04
CA PHE A 106 -6.69 8.84 -8.74
C PHE A 106 -7.95 9.46 -9.35
N GLU A 107 -9.12 8.86 -9.12
CA GLU A 107 -10.42 9.31 -9.63
C GLU A 107 -10.40 9.57 -11.15
N ILE A 108 -9.78 8.64 -11.88
CA ILE A 108 -9.56 8.75 -13.33
C ILE A 108 -10.86 8.41 -14.05
N GLU A 109 -11.35 9.31 -14.90
CA GLU A 109 -12.44 8.99 -15.84
C GLU A 109 -11.89 8.08 -16.97
N ILE A 110 -12.54 6.93 -17.18
CA ILE A 110 -12.16 5.94 -18.20
C ILE A 110 -13.09 6.03 -19.41
#